data_AF-A0A9D8XZ12-F1
#
_entry.id   AF-A0A9D8XZ12-F1
#
_cell.length_a   1.000
_cell.length_b   1.000
_cell.length_c   1.000
_cell.angle_alpha   90.00
_cell.angle_beta   90.00
_cell.angle_gamma   90.00
#
_symmetry.space_group_name_H-M   'P 1'
#
loop_
_entity.id
_entity.type
_entity.pdbx_description
1 polymer ?
#
loop_
_entity_poly.entity_id
_entity_poly.type
_entity_poly.pdbx_seq_one_letter_code
_entity_poly.pdbx_strand_id
1 'polypeptide(L)' 'LYDFVDVDEFGEVDLYQILEDELILALPSSPRHEDADCPEGGKEWVAGEIVEPEKTNPFAVLSKLKSK' A
#
# COMPACT_ATOMS: atom_id res chain seq x y z
N LEU A 1 -16.36 16.16 4.57
CA LEU A 1 -17.69 16.06 5.21
C LEU A 1 -17.87 14.58 5.53
N TYR A 2 -18.25 14.24 6.75
CA TYR A 2 -18.63 12.86 7.07
C TYR A 2 -19.85 12.48 6.23
N ASP A 3 -19.81 11.30 5.63
CA ASP A 3 -20.87 10.83 4.73
C ASP A 3 -22.14 10.47 5.52
N PHE A 4 -23.27 10.36 4.82
CA PHE A 4 -24.53 9.96 5.45
C PHE A 4 -24.40 8.56 6.05
N VAL A 5 -24.97 8.36 7.24
CA VAL A 5 -25.10 7.03 7.85
C VAL A 5 -26.10 6.23 7.02
N ASP A 6 -25.65 5.12 6.45
CA ASP A 6 -26.51 4.19 5.72
C ASP A 6 -27.48 3.51 6.68
N VAL A 7 -28.72 3.40 6.21
CA VAL A 7 -29.86 2.87 6.97
C VAL A 7 -30.49 1.76 6.13
N ASP A 8 -30.89 0.66 6.77
CA ASP A 8 -31.49 -0.47 6.07
C ASP A 8 -32.97 -0.24 5.68
N GLU A 9 -33.61 -1.25 5.09
CA GLU A 9 -35.02 -1.20 4.65
C GLU A 9 -36.02 -0.97 5.81
N PHE A 10 -35.59 -1.17 7.06
CA PHE A 10 -36.38 -1.00 8.27
C PHE A 10 -36.05 0.32 9.00
N GLY A 11 -35.08 1.09 8.52
CA GLY A 11 -34.63 2.31 9.16
C GLY A 11 -33.70 2.06 10.36
N GLU A 12 -33.08 0.86 10.42
CA GLU A 12 -32.08 0.51 11.43
C GLU A 12 -30.66 0.83 10.94
N VAL A 13 -29.77 1.12 11.91
CA VAL A 13 -28.36 1.47 11.66
C VAL A 13 -27.47 0.37 12.20
N ASP A 14 -26.49 -0.07 11.41
CA ASP A 14 -25.46 -1.00 11.88
C ASP A 14 -24.34 -0.25 12.64
N LEU A 15 -24.43 -0.27 13.96
CA LEU A 15 -23.45 0.36 14.84
C LEU A 15 -22.08 -0.32 14.79
N TYR A 16 -21.99 -1.60 14.43
CA TYR A 16 -20.71 -2.31 14.37
C TYR A 16 -19.88 -1.81 13.20
N GLN A 17 -20.51 -1.59 12.03
CA GLN A 17 -19.81 -1.02 10.87
C GLN A 17 -19.27 0.37 11.16
N ILE A 18 -20.11 1.25 11.73
CA ILE A 18 -19.69 2.61 12.08
C ILE A 18 -18.52 2.58 13.07
N LEU A 19 -18.61 1.75 14.11
CA LEU A 19 -17.55 1.61 15.09
C LEU A 19 -16.24 1.10 14.46
N GLU A 20 -16.32 0.13 13.55
CA GLU A 20 -15.16 -0.40 12.83
C GLU A 20 -14.47 0.70 12.00
N ASP A 21 -15.23 1.48 11.24
CA ASP A 21 -14.69 2.57 10.43
C ASP A 21 -13.99 3.63 11.29
N GLU A 22 -14.63 4.05 12.39
CA GLU A 22 -14.02 4.99 13.34
C GLU A 22 -12.73 4.43 13.95
N LEU A 23 -12.72 3.14 14.29
CA LEU A 23 -11.52 2.48 14.81
C LEU A 23 -10.40 2.45 13.76
N ILE A 24 -10.70 2.09 12.51
CA ILE A 24 -9.72 2.07 11.42
C ILE A 24 -9.14 3.46 11.18
N LEU A 25 -9.97 4.51 11.22
CA LEU A 25 -9.52 5.90 11.05
C LEU A 25 -8.70 6.40 12.24
N ALA A 26 -8.98 5.91 13.44
CA ALA A 26 -8.21 6.23 14.64
C ALA A 26 -6.87 5.45 14.71
N LEU A 27 -6.72 4.36 13.95
CA LEU A 27 -5.49 3.59 13.92
C LEU A 27 -4.36 4.39 13.23
N PRO A 28 -3.13 4.33 13.77
CA PRO A 28 -1.99 4.89 13.08
C PRO A 28 -1.72 4.11 11.79
N SER A 29 -1.22 4.80 10.76
CA SER A 29 -0.89 4.19 9.46
C SER A 29 0.10 3.01 9.56
N SER A 30 0.90 2.97 10.62
CA SER A 30 1.78 1.86 10.98
C SER A 30 2.06 1.90 12.48
N PRO A 31 2.16 0.75 13.17
CA PRO A 31 2.64 0.71 14.54
C PRO A 31 4.06 1.28 14.61
N ARG A 32 4.28 2.25 15.49
CA ARG A 32 5.57 2.89 15.72
C ARG A 32 5.91 2.86 17.20
N HIS A 33 7.18 2.64 17.51
CA HIS A 33 7.75 2.93 18.83
C HIS A 33 8.00 4.46 18.96
N GLU A 34 8.35 4.94 20.14
CA GLU A 34 8.78 6.33 20.31
C GLU A 34 10.07 6.60 19.52
N ASP A 35 10.26 7.81 19.01
CA ASP A 35 11.45 8.15 18.22
C ASP A 35 12.74 7.99 19.04
N ALA A 36 12.67 8.25 20.35
CA ALA A 36 13.79 8.07 21.29
C ALA A 36 14.26 6.61 21.41
N ASP A 37 13.35 5.66 21.19
CA ASP A 37 13.62 4.23 21.25
C ASP A 37 13.97 3.63 19.87
N CYS A 38 14.07 4.47 18.83
CA CYS A 38 14.39 4.02 17.48
C CYS A 38 15.89 3.72 17.33
N PRO A 39 16.30 2.45 17.13
CA PRO A 39 17.71 2.13 16.91
C PRO A 39 18.27 2.73 15.60
N GLU A 40 17.37 3.04 14.67
CA GLU A 40 17.66 3.55 13.33
C GLU A 40 17.31 5.05 13.20
N GLY A 41 16.92 5.74 14.28
CA GLY A 41 16.25 7.06 14.22
C GLY A 41 17.04 8.21 13.57
N GLY A 42 18.36 8.04 13.38
CA GLY A 42 19.23 8.99 12.69
C GLY A 42 19.68 8.56 11.29
N LYS A 43 19.22 7.40 10.78
CA LYS A 43 19.59 6.91 9.46
C LYS A 43 18.56 7.39 8.43
N GLU A 44 19.02 8.17 7.46
CA GLU A 44 18.20 8.47 6.28
C GLU A 44 17.96 7.18 5.48
N TRP A 45 16.72 6.98 5.09
CA TRP A 45 16.34 5.87 4.23
C TRP A 45 16.86 6.16 2.83
N VAL A 46 17.99 5.55 2.47
CA VAL A 46 18.52 5.64 1.12
C VAL A 46 17.80 4.60 0.26
N ALA A 47 16.91 5.05 -0.62
CA ALA A 47 16.47 4.20 -1.73
C ALA A 47 17.69 3.98 -2.63
N GLY A 48 18.32 2.81 -2.50
CA GLY A 48 19.47 2.45 -3.34
C GLY A 48 19.13 2.57 -4.83
N GLU A 49 20.16 2.77 -5.66
CA GLU A 49 19.99 2.83 -7.11
C GLU A 49 19.61 1.44 -7.63
N ILE A 50 18.38 1.31 -8.14
CA ILE A 50 17.94 0.07 -8.80
C ILE A 50 18.59 0.07 -10.18
N VAL A 51 19.69 -0.66 -10.33
CA VAL A 51 20.25 -0.96 -11.65
C VAL A 51 19.24 -1.88 -12.35
N GLU A 52 18.41 -1.32 -13.24
CA GLU A 52 17.57 -2.14 -14.10
C GLU A 52 18.49 -3.04 -14.94
N PRO A 53 18.38 -4.38 -14.84
CA PRO A 53 19.12 -5.25 -15.74
C PRO A 53 18.70 -4.94 -17.17
N GLU A 54 19.65 -4.96 -18.12
CA GLU A 54 19.35 -4.79 -19.54
C GLU A 54 18.22 -5.75 -19.92
N LYS A 55 17.03 -5.20 -20.20
CA LYS A 55 15.87 -5.96 -20.65
C LYS A 55 16.15 -6.46 -22.06
N THR A 56 16.82 -7.60 -22.18
CA THR A 56 16.92 -8.31 -23.46
C THR A 56 15.51 -8.67 -23.92
N ASN A 57 15.17 -8.32 -25.17
CA ASN A 57 13.84 -8.57 -25.71
C ASN A 57 13.54 -10.10 -25.67
N PRO A 58 12.46 -10.56 -25.03
CA PRO A 58 12.16 -11.99 -24.86
C PRO A 58 11.91 -12.72 -26.20
N PHE A 59 11.69 -11.96 -27.28
CA PHE A 59 11.52 -12.45 -28.64
C PHE A 59 12.75 -12.21 -29.53
N ALA A 60 13.92 -11.84 -28.98
CA ALA A 60 15.16 -11.69 -29.73
C ALA A 60 15.51 -12.96 -30.52
N VAL A 61 15.10 -14.14 -30.04
CA VAL A 61 15.27 -15.42 -30.73
C VAL A 61 14.50 -15.50 -32.05
N LEU A 62 13.36 -14.81 -32.19
CA LEU A 62 12.53 -14.84 -33.41
C LEU A 62 13.25 -14.21 -34.62
N SER A 63 14.19 -13.29 -34.40
CA SER A 63 14.98 -12.68 -35.47
C SER A 63 15.83 -13.70 -36.24
N LYS A 64 16.31 -14.75 -35.56
CA LYS A 64 17.11 -15.84 -36.15
C LYS A 64 16.29 -16.81 -37.02
N LEU A 65 14.96 -16.79 -36.89
CA LEU A 65 14.05 -17.62 -37.67
C LEU A 65 13.60 -16.97 -38.99
N LYS A 66 13.98 -15.70 -39.24
CA LYS A 66 13.67 -14.99 -40.50
C LYS A 66 14.65 -15.28 -41.63
N SER A 67 15.73 -16.01 -41.37
CA SER A 67 16.75 -16.37 -42.36
C SER A 67 16.82 -17.89 -42.55
N LYS A 68 15.75 -18.46 -43.10
CA LYS A 68 15.78 -19.70 -43.89
C LYS A 68 14.56 -19.78 -44.79
#